data_AF-A0A9X5N4H8-F1
#
_entry.id   AF-A0A9X5N4H8-F1
#
_cell.length_a   1.000
_cell.length_b   1.000
_cell.length_c   1.000
_cell.angle_alpha   90.00
_cell.angle_beta   90.00
_cell.angle_gamma   90.00
#
_symmetry.space_group_name_H-M   'P 1'
#
loop_
_entity.id
_entity.type
_entity.pdbx_description
1 polymer ?
#
loop_
_entity_poly.entity_id
_entity_poly.type
_entity_poly.pdbx_seq_one_letter_code
_entity_poly.pdbx_strand_id
1 'polypeptide(L)'
;MIPSIVLLILILACIQTPMNNLTRNKKPSQYIITIVAEEKLETLIHGYTIDEKRTVCFVEGIKSDEVFYVCDFSSKFFLKHTKKSEEHVTANPATSANPPNC
;
A
#
# COMPACT_ATOMS: atom_id res chain seq x y z
N MET A 1 44.19 7.23 -15.37
CA MET A 1 43.12 6.21 -15.23
C MET A 1 42.53 6.20 -13.83
N ILE A 2 43.31 6.02 -12.77
CA ILE A 2 42.82 6.02 -11.37
C ILE A 2 42.01 7.27 -10.97
N PRO A 3 42.45 8.53 -11.22
CA PRO A 3 41.67 9.70 -10.80
C PRO A 3 40.31 9.82 -11.50
N SER A 4 40.22 9.41 -12.77
CA SER A 4 38.97 9.40 -13.52
C SER A 4 37.99 8.34 -12.99
N ILE A 5 38.50 7.18 -12.56
CA ILE A 5 37.70 6.11 -11.94
C ILE A 5 37.17 6.58 -10.57
N VAL A 6 38.01 7.21 -9.75
CA VAL A 6 37.60 7.78 -8.45
C VAL A 6 36.53 8.86 -8.64
N LEU A 7 36.69 9.73 -9.64
CA LEU A 7 35.70 10.76 -9.96
C LEU A 7 34.35 10.16 -10.39
N LEU A 8 34.38 9.10 -11.20
CA LEU A 8 33.17 8.40 -11.63
C LEU A 8 32.43 7.76 -10.45
N ILE A 9 33.14 7.12 -9.52
CA ILE A 9 32.55 6.52 -8.31
C ILE A 9 31.88 7.61 -7.46
N LEU A 10 32.50 8.77 -7.29
CA LEU A 10 31.93 9.89 -6.55
C LEU A 10 30.65 10.42 -7.21
N ILE A 11 30.62 10.56 -8.53
CA ILE A 11 29.43 11.01 -9.27
C ILE A 11 28.29 10.00 -9.09
N LEU A 12 28.57 8.69 -9.21
CA LEU A 12 27.56 7.66 -9.01
C LEU A 12 27.01 7.65 -7.57
N ALA A 13 27.86 7.82 -6.56
CA ALA A 13 27.44 7.92 -5.16
C ALA A 13 26.55 9.15 -4.90
N CYS A 14 26.89 10.29 -5.51
CA CYS A 14 26.11 11.53 -5.42
C CYS A 14 24.72 11.40 -6.06
N ILE A 15 24.57 10.62 -7.14
CA ILE A 15 23.28 10.39 -7.81
C ILE A 15 22.45 9.30 -7.10
N GLN A 16 23.10 8.26 -6.57
CA GLN A 16 22.39 7.15 -5.92
C GLN A 16 21.69 7.58 -4.62
N THR A 17 22.30 8.51 -3.87
CA THR A 17 21.78 9.00 -2.58
C THR A 17 20.40 9.68 -2.70
N PRO A 18 20.17 10.68 -3.57
CA PRO A 18 18.86 11.32 -3.74
C PRO A 18 17.82 10.35 -4.32
N MET A 19 18.20 9.45 -5.23
CA MET A 19 17.29 8.43 -5.77
C MET A 19 16.80 7.48 -4.67
N ASN A 20 17.69 7.02 -3.80
CA ASN A 20 17.31 6.13 -2.70
C ASN A 20 16.41 6.86 -1.69
N ASN A 21 16.70 8.13 -1.37
CA ASN A 21 15.87 8.93 -0.48
C ASN A 21 14.46 9.19 -1.06
N LEU A 22 14.35 9.48 -2.36
CA LEU A 22 13.06 9.67 -3.03
C LEU A 22 12.20 8.40 -2.98
N THR A 23 12.85 7.24 -3.10
CA THR A 23 12.16 5.94 -3.05
C THR A 23 11.76 5.57 -1.63
N ARG A 24 12.64 5.84 -0.65
CA ARG A 24 12.41 5.55 0.78
C ARG A 24 11.32 6.42 1.40
N ASN A 25 11.15 7.65 0.92
CA ASN A 25 10.16 8.58 1.47
C ASN A 25 8.74 8.38 0.91
N LYS A 26 8.53 7.40 0.01
CA LYS A 26 7.16 7.04 -0.39
C LYS A 26 6.46 6.39 0.79
N LYS A 27 5.43 7.05 1.31
CA LYS A 27 4.57 6.48 2.34
C LYS A 27 3.96 5.18 1.79
N PRO A 28 4.01 4.06 2.54
CA PRO A 28 3.38 2.83 2.09
C PRO A 28 1.88 3.06 1.88
N SER A 29 1.32 2.42 0.85
CA SER A 29 -0.12 2.47 0.61
C SER A 29 -0.85 1.92 1.83
N GLN A 30 -1.87 2.64 2.29
CA GLN A 30 -2.69 2.23 3.41
C GLN A 30 -3.94 1.54 2.89
N TYR A 31 -4.35 0.46 3.53
CA TYR A 31 -5.52 -0.33 3.16
C TYR A 31 -6.48 -0.45 4.34
N ILE A 32 -7.78 -0.40 4.04
CA ILE A 32 -8.84 -0.81 4.95
C ILE A 32 -9.06 -2.31 4.73
N ILE A 33 -9.01 -3.07 5.82
CA ILE A 33 -9.13 -4.53 5.78
C ILE A 33 -10.49 -4.92 6.36
N THR A 34 -11.26 -5.72 5.63
CA THR A 34 -12.54 -6.26 6.08
C THR A 34 -12.61 -7.76 5.89
N ILE A 35 -13.22 -8.46 6.85
CA ILE A 35 -13.52 -9.89 6.72
C ILE A 35 -14.78 -10.03 5.87
N VAL A 36 -14.72 -10.91 4.87
CA VAL A 36 -15.83 -11.19 3.96
C VAL A 36 -16.23 -12.66 4.08
N ALA A 37 -17.53 -12.90 4.17
CA ALA A 37 -18.07 -14.26 4.17
C ALA A 37 -18.08 -14.84 2.74
N GLU A 38 -17.98 -16.16 2.62
CA GLU A 38 -17.84 -16.87 1.33
C GLU A 38 -19.00 -16.57 0.37
N GLU A 39 -20.23 -16.48 0.87
CA GLU A 39 -21.42 -16.20 0.07
C GLU A 39 -21.47 -14.77 -0.48
N LYS A 40 -20.59 -13.89 0.00
CA LYS A 40 -20.44 -12.49 -0.45
C LYS A 40 -19.17 -12.29 -1.27
N LEU A 41 -18.44 -13.36 -1.61
CA LEU A 41 -17.28 -13.25 -2.47
C LEU A 41 -17.69 -12.86 -3.89
N GLU A 42 -16.95 -11.91 -4.44
CA GLU A 42 -16.99 -11.59 -5.86
C GLU A 42 -16.24 -12.70 -6.64
N THR A 43 -16.36 -12.71 -7.97
CA THR A 43 -15.54 -13.61 -8.80
C THR A 43 -14.08 -13.18 -8.69
N LEU A 44 -13.24 -14.03 -8.08
CA LEU A 44 -11.84 -13.74 -7.84
C LEU A 44 -10.91 -14.50 -8.78
N ILE A 45 -9.94 -13.79 -9.35
CA ILE A 45 -8.82 -14.33 -10.14
C ILE A 45 -7.67 -14.63 -9.17
N HIS A 46 -7.16 -15.86 -9.19
CA HIS A 46 -6.02 -16.24 -8.36
C HIS A 46 -4.75 -15.53 -8.84
N GLY A 47 -4.08 -14.85 -7.92
CA GLY A 47 -2.83 -14.14 -8.17
C GLY A 47 -1.65 -14.90 -7.61
N TYR A 48 -1.12 -14.41 -6.48
CA TYR A 48 0.11 -14.89 -5.89
C TYR A 48 -0.15 -15.71 -4.64
N THR A 49 0.52 -16.85 -4.50
CA THR A 49 0.51 -17.63 -3.26
C THR A 49 1.45 -16.98 -2.24
N ILE A 50 0.93 -16.68 -1.03
CA ILE A 50 1.73 -16.18 0.10
C ILE A 50 2.41 -17.36 0.81
N ASP A 51 1.64 -18.41 1.05
CA ASP A 51 2.08 -19.68 1.61
C ASP A 51 1.14 -20.80 1.16
N GLU A 52 1.35 -22.02 1.64
CA GLU A 52 0.57 -23.22 1.26
C GLU A 52 -0.95 -23.07 1.41
N LYS A 53 -1.43 -22.16 2.27
CA LYS A 53 -2.86 -21.98 2.56
C LYS A 53 -3.41 -20.66 2.03
N ARG A 54 -2.58 -19.62 1.95
CA ARG A 54 -3.01 -18.25 1.66
C ARG A 54 -2.64 -17.81 0.26
N THR A 55 -3.62 -17.33 -0.48
CA THR A 55 -3.45 -16.78 -1.82
C THR A 55 -3.97 -15.34 -1.88
N VAL A 56 -3.22 -14.47 -2.54
CA VAL A 56 -3.69 -13.15 -2.95
C VAL A 56 -4.52 -13.31 -4.20
N CYS A 57 -5.76 -12.83 -4.17
CA CYS A 57 -6.70 -12.90 -5.27
C CYS A 57 -7.15 -11.49 -5.70
N PHE A 58 -7.50 -11.34 -6.96
CA PHE A 58 -7.89 -10.06 -7.56
C PHE A 58 -9.31 -10.11 -8.08
N VAL A 59 -9.98 -8.96 -8.10
CA VAL A 59 -11.30 -8.83 -8.71
C VAL A 59 -11.12 -8.54 -10.19
N GLU A 60 -11.84 -9.26 -11.04
CA GLU A 60 -11.81 -9.01 -12.48
C GLU A 60 -12.25 -7.58 -12.81
N GLY A 61 -11.48 -6.88 -13.63
CA GLY A 61 -11.77 -5.50 -14.03
C GLY A 61 -11.44 -4.41 -13.00
N ILE A 62 -10.97 -4.77 -11.79
CA ILE A 62 -10.49 -3.81 -10.78
C ILE A 62 -8.96 -3.84 -10.73
N LYS A 63 -8.32 -2.68 -10.53
CA LYS A 63 -6.86 -2.64 -10.38
C LYS A 63 -6.45 -3.33 -9.09
N SER A 64 -5.39 -4.14 -9.17
CA SER A 64 -4.87 -4.92 -8.05
C SER A 64 -4.34 -4.08 -6.88
N ASP A 65 -3.97 -2.83 -7.11
CA ASP A 65 -3.53 -1.91 -6.06
C ASP A 65 -4.68 -1.16 -5.39
N GLU A 66 -5.89 -1.17 -5.98
CA GLU A 66 -7.11 -0.57 -5.44
C GLU A 66 -7.87 -1.55 -4.55
N VAL A 67 -8.10 -2.78 -5.04
CA VAL A 67 -8.77 -3.85 -4.28
C VAL A 67 -8.11 -5.19 -4.54
N PHE A 68 -7.82 -5.91 -3.47
CA PHE A 68 -7.39 -7.31 -3.54
C PHE A 68 -7.87 -8.09 -2.32
N TYR A 69 -7.82 -9.42 -2.40
CA TYR A 69 -8.21 -10.31 -1.33
C TYR A 69 -7.03 -11.15 -0.88
N VAL A 70 -6.95 -11.43 0.42
CA VAL A 70 -6.13 -12.53 0.95
C VAL A 70 -7.09 -13.63 1.38
N CYS A 71 -6.99 -14.77 0.71
CA CYS A 71 -7.91 -15.90 0.84
C CYS A 71 -7.17 -17.09 1.46
N ASP A 72 -7.72 -17.64 2.54
CA ASP A 72 -7.44 -19.01 2.96
C ASP A 72 -8.67 -19.87 2.65
N PHE A 73 -8.60 -20.57 1.53
CA PHE A 73 -9.70 -21.42 1.05
C PHE A 73 -9.92 -22.66 1.94
N SER A 74 -8.89 -23.08 2.69
CA SER A 74 -9.00 -24.23 3.59
C SER A 74 -9.85 -23.92 4.83
N SER A 75 -9.71 -22.71 5.36
CA SER A 75 -10.47 -22.22 6.51
C SER A 75 -11.68 -21.36 6.15
N LYS A 76 -11.94 -21.14 4.85
CA LYS A 76 -13.00 -20.25 4.32
C LYS A 76 -12.90 -18.83 4.90
N PHE A 77 -11.67 -18.33 5.03
CA PHE A 77 -11.38 -17.02 5.60
C PHE A 77 -10.89 -16.05 4.52
N PHE A 78 -11.59 -14.94 4.32
CA PHE A 78 -11.33 -14.02 3.23
C PHE A 78 -11.22 -12.58 3.73
N LEU A 79 -10.09 -11.94 3.43
CA LEU A 79 -9.81 -10.56 3.81
C LEU A 79 -9.78 -9.66 2.58
N LYS A 80 -10.77 -8.77 2.44
CA LYS A 80 -10.78 -7.72 1.41
C LYS A 80 -9.90 -6.56 1.86
N HIS A 81 -8.97 -6.16 1.02
CA HIS A 81 -8.11 -5.00 1.19
C HIS A 81 -8.54 -3.95 0.19
N THR A 82 -9.00 -2.80 0.68
CA THR A 82 -9.38 -1.66 -0.16
C THR A 82 -8.43 -0.51 0.12
N LYS A 83 -7.79 0.03 -0.91
CA LYS A 83 -6.86 1.17 -0.78
C LYS A 83 -7.59 2.34 -0.13
N LYS A 84 -7.02 2.89 0.93
CA LYS A 84 -7.55 4.10 1.56
C LYS A 84 -7.39 5.25 0.58
N SER A 85 -8.48 5.95 0.25
CA SER A 85 -8.38 7.19 -0.50
C SER A 85 -7.58 8.21 0.33
N GLU A 86 -6.68 8.93 -0.33
CA GLU A 86 -6.07 10.11 0.27
C GLU A 86 -7.14 11.20 0.29
N GLU A 87 -8.01 11.18 1.29
CA GLU A 87 -8.85 12.33 1.58
C GLU A 87 -7.89 13.48 1.95
N HIS A 88 -7.76 14.43 1.03
CA HIS A 88 -7.02 15.65 1.24
C HIS A 88 -7.75 16.43 2.34
N VAL A 89 -7.40 16.15 3.61
CA VAL A 89 -7.84 16.95 4.76
C VAL A 89 -7.23 18.32 4.58
N THR A 90 -7.94 19.17 3.85
CA THR A 90 -7.71 20.61 3.86
C THR A 90 -8.21 21.06 5.22
N ALA A 91 -7.34 20.97 6.24
CA ALA A 91 -7.57 21.60 7.51
C ALA A 91 -7.56 23.11 7.27
N ASN A 92 -8.75 23.71 7.12
CA ASN A 92 -8.91 25.14 7.30
C ASN A 92 -8.61 25.46 8.77
N PRO A 93 -7.60 26.30 9.08
CA PRO A 93 -7.35 26.73 10.43
C PRO A 93 -8.21 27.96 10.72
N ALA A 94 -9.42 27.77 11.24
CA ALA A 94 -10.13 28.78 12.04
C ALA A 94 -11.39 28.16 12.66
N THR A 95 -11.40 27.97 13.98
CA THR A 95 -12.36 28.62 14.89
C THR A 95 -12.02 28.21 16.32
N SER A 96 -11.49 29.18 17.06
CA SER A 96 -11.46 29.22 18.52
C SER A 96 -12.87 29.45 19.05
N ALA A 97 -13.33 28.65 20.02
CA ALA A 97 -13.88 29.11 21.31
C ALA A 97 -14.64 28.00 22.09
N ASN A 98 -14.16 27.76 23.32
CA ASN A 98 -14.78 27.18 24.53
C ASN A 98 -15.33 25.73 24.59
N PRO A 99 -14.96 24.95 25.64
CA PRO A 99 -15.72 23.76 26.04
C PRO A 99 -16.91 24.13 26.94
N PRO A 100 -18.04 23.41 26.88
CA PRO A 100 -19.08 23.48 27.89
C PRO A 100 -18.67 22.66 29.13
N ASN A 101 -18.84 23.24 30.31
CA ASN A 101 -18.87 22.53 31.57
C ASN A 101 -20.04 21.53 31.57
N CYS A 102 -19.76 20.26 31.82
CA CYS A 102 -20.60 19.30 32.54
C CYS A 102 -19.67 18.28 33.21
#